data_AF-A0A7M3M9L1-F1
#
_entry.id   AF-A0A7M3M9L1-F1
#
_cell.length_a   1.000
_cell.length_b   1.000
_cell.length_c   1.000
_cell.angle_alpha   90.00
_cell.angle_beta   90.00
_cell.angle_gamma   90.00
#
_symmetry.space_group_name_H-M   'P 1'
#
loop_
_entity.id
_entity.type
_entity.pdbx_description
1 polymer ?
#
loop_
_entity_poly.entity_id
_entity_poly.type
_entity_poly.pdbx_seq_one_letter_code
_entity_poly.pdbx_strand_id
1 'polypeptide(L)'
;LLPLLQQLGQQSRWQLWLTPQQKLSREWVQSAGLPLTKVMQINQLAPCDTVESMIRALRTGNYSVVIGWLSEELTEEQHFRLTEAAEEGNAIGFIMRPVRSDSYRKGQLSGLKIH
;
A
#
# COMPACT_ATOMS: atom_id res chain seq x y z
N LEU A 1 -9.92 -1.60 -4.66
CA LEU A 1 -8.44 -1.57 -4.83
C LEU A 1 -7.96 -2.62 -5.83
N LEU A 2 -8.33 -3.89 -5.71
CA LEU A 2 -7.75 -4.96 -6.53
C LEU A 2 -7.90 -4.80 -8.07
N PRO A 3 -9.08 -4.48 -8.64
CA PRO A 3 -9.19 -4.30 -10.09
C PRO A 3 -8.30 -3.18 -10.65
N LEU A 4 -8.09 -2.12 -9.86
CA LEU A 4 -7.18 -1.03 -10.22
C LEU A 4 -5.72 -1.50 -10.21
N LEU A 5 -5.31 -2.28 -9.22
CA LEU A 5 -3.96 -2.86 -9.19
C LEU A 5 -3.73 -3.80 -10.39
N GLN A 6 -4.74 -4.57 -10.80
CA GLN A 6 -4.67 -5.39 -12.01
C GLN A 6 -4.47 -4.51 -13.26
N GLN A 7 -5.27 -3.45 -13.40
CA GLN A 7 -5.14 -2.49 -14.51
C GLN A 7 -3.75 -1.84 -14.55
N LEU A 8 -3.22 -1.41 -13.41
CA LEU A 8 -1.88 -0.84 -13.32
C LEU A 8 -0.79 -1.88 -13.61
N GLY A 9 -1.03 -3.16 -13.29
CA GLY A 9 -0.11 -4.26 -13.61
C GLY A 9 -0.01 -4.60 -15.09
N GLN A 10 -1.00 -4.20 -15.90
CA GLN A 10 -0.92 -4.31 -17.35
C GLN A 10 0.06 -3.29 -17.95
N GLN A 11 0.40 -2.23 -17.22
CA GLN A 11 1.41 -1.28 -17.66
C GLN A 11 2.82 -1.91 -17.65
N SER A 12 3.74 -1.35 -18.44
CA SER A 12 5.16 -1.75 -18.45
C SER A 12 5.95 -1.12 -17.29
N ARG A 13 5.35 -1.06 -16.11
CA ARG A 13 5.87 -0.38 -14.92
C ARG A 13 5.72 -1.25 -13.68
N TRP A 14 6.54 -0.98 -12.67
CA TRP A 14 6.59 -1.76 -11.45
C TRP A 14 5.46 -1.37 -10.46
N GLN A 15 5.06 -2.30 -9.63
CA GLN A 15 4.23 -2.03 -8.44
C GLN A 15 5.08 -2.17 -7.19
N LEU A 16 5.23 -1.08 -6.43
CA LEU A 16 6.06 -1.06 -5.22
C LEU A 16 5.21 -1.19 -3.96
N TRP A 17 5.61 -2.10 -3.09
CA TRP A 17 5.00 -2.35 -1.78
C TRP A 17 6.02 -2.06 -0.67
N LEU A 18 5.77 -1.02 0.13
CA LEU A 18 6.55 -0.65 1.32
C LEU A 18 5.78 -1.15 2.56
N THR A 19 6.11 -2.36 3.01
CA THR A 19 5.39 -3.04 4.08
C THR A 19 6.26 -3.19 5.32
N PRO A 20 5.77 -2.85 6.53
CA PRO A 20 6.61 -2.79 7.72
C PRO A 20 7.02 -4.18 8.24
N GLN A 21 6.20 -5.23 8.09
CA GLN A 21 6.45 -6.51 8.78
C GLN A 21 6.17 -7.79 7.99
N GLN A 22 5.24 -7.79 7.02
CA GLN A 22 4.85 -9.01 6.32
C GLN A 22 5.36 -9.04 4.88
N LYS A 23 6.05 -10.12 4.51
CA LYS A 23 6.34 -10.42 3.11
C LYS A 23 5.04 -10.59 2.33
N LEU A 24 4.99 -10.02 1.15
CA LEU A 24 3.85 -10.13 0.25
C LEU A 24 3.77 -11.58 -0.23
N SER A 25 2.65 -12.24 0.06
CA SER A 25 2.45 -13.64 -0.35
C SER A 25 2.45 -13.75 -1.86
N ARG A 26 3.35 -14.57 -2.41
CA ARG A 26 3.41 -14.87 -3.85
C ARG A 26 2.12 -15.50 -4.34
N GLU A 27 1.53 -16.39 -3.54
CA GLU A 27 0.25 -17.04 -3.85
C GLU A 27 -0.88 -16.01 -3.93
N TRP A 28 -0.90 -15.05 -2.99
CA TRP A 28 -1.87 -13.97 -3.04
C TRP A 28 -1.71 -13.13 -4.30
N VAL A 29 -0.48 -12.69 -4.63
CA VAL A 29 -0.19 -11.90 -5.84
C VAL A 29 -0.67 -12.62 -7.09
N GLN A 30 -0.42 -13.92 -7.20
CA GLN A 30 -0.87 -14.74 -8.32
C GLN A 30 -2.40 -14.88 -8.37
N SER A 31 -3.04 -15.23 -7.25
CA SER A 31 -4.50 -15.36 -7.15
C SER A 31 -5.24 -14.04 -7.40
N ALA A 32 -4.58 -12.93 -7.09
CA ALA A 32 -5.05 -11.56 -7.30
C ALA A 32 -4.87 -11.12 -8.76
N GLY A 33 -4.28 -11.92 -9.64
CA GLY A 33 -4.06 -11.58 -11.05
C GLY A 33 -3.00 -10.47 -11.25
N LEU A 34 -2.09 -10.30 -10.29
CA LEU A 34 -1.01 -9.33 -10.38
C LEU A 34 0.24 -9.95 -11.03
N PRO A 35 1.00 -9.21 -11.84
CA PRO A 35 2.19 -9.73 -12.52
C PRO A 35 3.33 -9.98 -11.52
N LEU A 36 3.63 -11.25 -11.21
CA LEU A 36 4.72 -11.63 -10.30
C LEU A 36 6.10 -11.04 -10.69
N THR A 37 6.33 -10.79 -11.98
CA THR A 37 7.60 -10.27 -12.50
C THR A 37 7.74 -8.75 -12.39
N LYS A 38 6.67 -8.03 -12.06
CA LYS A 38 6.63 -6.55 -11.97
C LYS A 38 6.17 -6.05 -10.60
N VAL A 39 6.29 -6.90 -9.59
CA VAL A 39 5.99 -6.54 -8.19
C VAL A 39 7.30 -6.48 -7.43
N MET A 40 7.56 -5.34 -6.80
CA MET A 40 8.70 -5.12 -5.92
C MET A 40 8.21 -4.88 -4.50
N GLN A 41 8.93 -5.44 -3.53
CA GLN A 41 8.64 -5.24 -2.13
C GLN A 41 9.90 -4.78 -1.40
N ILE A 42 9.76 -3.75 -0.58
CA ILE A 42 10.78 -3.35 0.38
C ILE A 42 10.22 -3.66 1.78
N ASN A 43 10.94 -4.52 2.49
CA ASN A 43 10.63 -4.91 3.87
C ASN A 43 11.50 -4.10 4.83
N GLN A 44 11.06 -3.98 6.09
CA GLN A 44 11.85 -3.40 7.20
C GLN A 44 12.29 -1.95 6.97
N LEU A 45 11.50 -1.17 6.25
CA LEU A 45 11.73 0.26 6.17
C LEU A 45 11.34 0.92 7.50
N ALA A 46 12.18 1.81 8.04
CA ALA A 46 11.82 2.55 9.23
C ALA A 46 10.58 3.43 8.92
N PRO A 47 9.63 3.60 9.87
CA PRO A 47 8.45 4.43 9.62
C PRO A 47 8.78 5.85 9.16
N CYS A 48 9.84 6.44 9.72
CA CYS A 48 10.34 7.77 9.35
C CYS A 48 10.80 7.87 7.88
N ASP A 49 11.24 6.77 7.28
CA ASP A 49 11.78 6.76 5.92
C ASP A 49 10.71 6.45 4.86
N THR A 50 9.52 6.02 5.29
CA THR A 50 8.49 5.50 4.39
C THR A 50 7.98 6.59 3.45
N VAL A 51 7.68 7.78 3.99
CA VAL A 51 7.21 8.91 3.18
C VAL A 51 8.26 9.35 2.16
N GLU A 52 9.50 9.55 2.58
CA GLU A 52 10.58 9.94 1.66
C GLU A 52 10.84 8.89 0.59
N SER A 53 10.78 7.61 0.95
CA SER A 53 10.93 6.51 0.00
C SER A 53 9.78 6.47 -1.00
N MET A 54 8.54 6.73 -0.57
CA MET A 54 7.39 6.86 -1.46
C MET A 54 7.57 8.03 -2.43
N ILE A 55 7.93 9.21 -1.94
CA ILE A 55 8.17 10.41 -2.78
C ILE A 55 9.20 10.11 -3.86
N ARG A 56 10.34 9.53 -3.48
CA ARG A 56 11.40 9.19 -4.44
C ARG A 56 10.92 8.17 -5.46
N ALA A 57 10.25 7.11 -5.01
CA ALA A 57 9.74 6.06 -5.91
C ALA A 57 8.74 6.62 -6.91
N LEU A 58 7.75 7.40 -6.44
CA LEU A 58 6.73 8.02 -7.28
C LEU A 58 7.39 8.88 -8.38
N ARG A 59 8.32 9.77 -8.02
CA ARG A 59 9.03 10.65 -8.98
C ARG A 59 9.79 9.92 -10.08
N THR A 60 10.24 8.69 -9.85
CA THR A 60 11.07 7.99 -10.85
C THR A 60 10.36 7.69 -12.16
N GLY A 61 9.02 7.66 -12.18
CA GLY A 61 8.23 7.21 -13.34
C GLY A 61 8.31 5.70 -13.61
N ASN A 62 9.12 4.95 -12.86
CA ASN A 62 9.30 3.50 -13.05
C ASN A 62 8.17 2.67 -12.43
N TYR A 63 7.40 3.26 -11.53
CA TYR A 63 6.33 2.58 -10.79
C TYR A 63 4.97 3.10 -11.21
N SER A 64 4.04 2.22 -11.59
CA SER A 64 2.63 2.60 -11.82
C SER A 64 1.89 2.88 -10.52
N VAL A 65 2.32 2.23 -9.43
CA VAL A 65 1.75 2.38 -8.10
C VAL A 65 2.80 2.20 -7.03
N VAL A 66 2.72 3.01 -5.97
CA VAL A 66 3.53 2.89 -4.76
C VAL A 66 2.59 2.81 -3.56
N ILE A 67 2.73 1.76 -2.76
CA ILE A 67 1.83 1.46 -1.63
C ILE A 67 2.66 1.47 -0.35
N GLY A 68 2.33 2.34 0.59
CA GLY A 68 2.99 2.44 1.90
C GLY A 68 2.04 2.23 3.06
N TRP A 69 2.53 1.65 4.14
CA TRP A 69 1.79 1.55 5.41
C TRP A 69 2.30 2.58 6.40
N LEU A 70 1.44 3.52 6.78
CA LEU A 70 1.75 4.58 7.73
C LEU A 70 0.81 4.47 8.93
N SER A 71 1.39 4.48 10.14
CA SER A 71 0.61 4.46 11.39
C SER A 71 0.23 5.86 11.86
N GLU A 72 1.02 6.86 11.46
CA GLU A 72 0.84 8.27 11.78
C GLU A 72 0.12 8.99 10.64
N GLU A 73 -0.52 10.11 10.97
CA GLU A 73 -1.11 10.98 9.96
C GLU A 73 -0.02 11.74 9.23
N LEU A 74 -0.25 11.98 7.94
CA LEU A 74 0.65 12.82 7.16
C LEU A 74 0.39 14.28 7.49
N THR A 75 1.47 15.06 7.55
CA THR A 75 1.37 16.52 7.55
C THR A 75 0.90 17.01 6.17
N GLU A 76 0.37 18.24 6.12
CA GLU A 76 -0.01 18.87 4.84
C GLU A 76 1.17 18.94 3.86
N GLU A 77 2.37 19.25 4.36
CA GLU A 77 3.59 19.27 3.56
C GLU A 77 3.90 17.89 2.95
N GLN A 78 3.79 16.82 3.75
CA GLN A 78 4.02 15.46 3.26
C GLN A 78 2.97 15.06 2.21
N HIS A 79 1.71 15.42 2.44
CA HIS A 79 0.63 15.22 1.47
C HIS A 79 0.90 15.93 0.14
N PHE A 80 1.30 17.20 0.21
CA PHE A 80 1.64 18.00 -0.96
C PHE A 80 2.79 17.37 -1.74
N ARG A 81 3.90 17.04 -1.07
CA ARG A 81 5.09 16.44 -1.70
C ARG A 81 4.81 15.07 -2.33
N LEU A 82 3.97 14.25 -1.71
CA LEU A 82 3.54 12.97 -2.28
C LEU A 82 2.66 13.15 -3.52
N THR A 83 1.80 14.17 -3.51
CA THR A 83 0.92 14.47 -4.65
C THR A 83 1.73 14.98 -5.84
N GLU A 84 2.62 15.96 -5.63
CA GLU A 84 3.53 16.42 -6.67
C GLU A 84 4.38 15.29 -7.25
N ALA A 85 4.91 14.42 -6.39
CA ALA A 85 5.71 13.27 -6.82
C ALA A 85 4.91 12.26 -7.65
N ALA A 86 3.65 12.03 -7.29
CA ALA A 86 2.74 11.15 -8.01
C ALA A 86 2.38 11.72 -9.39
N GLU A 87 2.13 13.02 -9.47
CA GLU A 87 1.87 13.72 -10.73
C GLU A 87 3.10 13.72 -11.65
N GLU A 88 4.27 14.09 -11.13
CA GLU A 88 5.55 14.11 -11.84
C GLU A 88 5.88 12.73 -12.43
N GLY A 89 5.69 11.69 -11.63
CA GLY A 89 5.92 10.32 -12.03
C GLY A 89 4.78 9.67 -12.82
N ASN A 90 3.64 10.35 -13.01
CA ASN A 90 2.41 9.76 -13.52
C ASN A 90 2.06 8.42 -12.82
N ALA A 91 2.15 8.39 -11.50
CA ALA A 91 2.01 7.21 -10.66
C ALA A 91 0.89 7.40 -9.62
N ILE A 92 0.39 6.31 -9.07
CA ILE A 92 -0.62 6.37 -7.99
C ILE A 92 0.04 6.03 -6.64
N GLY A 93 -0.14 6.89 -5.65
CA GLY A 93 0.25 6.62 -4.26
C GLY A 93 -0.92 6.07 -3.43
N PHE A 94 -0.74 4.93 -2.77
CA PHE A 94 -1.68 4.43 -1.75
C PHE A 94 -1.04 4.44 -0.37
N ILE A 95 -1.79 4.94 0.62
CA ILE A 95 -1.40 4.92 2.02
C ILE A 95 -2.38 4.06 2.77
N MET A 96 -1.87 2.99 3.35
CA MET A 96 -2.63 2.04 4.16
C MET A 96 -2.41 2.36 5.63
N ARG A 97 -3.49 2.38 6.41
CA ARG A 97 -3.40 2.50 7.87
C ARG A 97 -3.61 1.12 8.50
N PRO A 98 -2.72 0.65 9.40
CA PRO A 98 -2.93 -0.61 10.10
C PRO A 98 -4.18 -0.51 10.98
N VAL A 99 -5.12 -1.45 10.79
CA VAL A 99 -6.30 -1.55 11.63
C VAL A 99 -5.86 -2.07 13.00
N ARG A 100 -5.98 -1.25 14.05
CA ARG A 100 -5.75 -1.70 15.43
C ARG A 100 -6.76 -2.79 15.74
N SER A 101 -6.27 -3.97 16.12
CA SER A 101 -7.07 -5.18 16.39
C SER A 101 -7.97 -5.08 17.63
N ASP A 102 -7.95 -3.97 18.36
CA ASP A 102 -8.72 -3.79 19.59
C ASP A 102 -10.22 -3.50 19.36
N SER A 103 -10.60 -3.11 18.14
CA SER A 103 -11.99 -2.75 17.82
C SER A 103 -12.94 -3.95 17.69
N TYR A 104 -12.43 -5.19 17.62
CA TYR A 104 -13.26 -6.40 17.47
C TYR A 104 -13.74 -7.01 18.80
N ARG A 105 -13.27 -6.53 19.96
CA ARG A 105 -13.66 -7.11 21.27
C ARG A 105 -14.90 -6.50 21.92
N LYS A 106 -15.51 -5.45 21.36
CA LYS A 106 -16.63 -4.74 22.03
C LYS A 106 -18.02 -4.93 21.42
N GLY A 107 -18.19 -5.80 20.42
CA GLY A 107 -19.43 -5.85 19.62
C GLY A 107 -20.21 -7.16 19.56
N GLN A 108 -19.68 -8.31 20.01
CA GLN A 108 -20.38 -9.58 19.86
C GLN A 108 -20.78 -10.18 21.21
N LEU A 109 -21.76 -9.53 21.85
CA LEU A 109 -22.55 -10.18 22.89
C LEU A 109 -23.28 -11.35 22.24
N SER A 110 -22.84 -12.54 22.62
CA SER A 110 -23.49 -13.81 22.31
C SER A 110 -24.93 -13.76 22.82
N GLY A 111 -25.89 -13.82 21.91
CA GLY A 111 -27.30 -13.71 22.25
C GLY A 111 -28.22 -14.28 21.19
N LEU A 112 -27.83 -15.37 20.51
CA LEU A 112 -28.79 -16.18 19.76
C LEU A 112 -29.29 -17.30 20.69
N LYS A 113 -30.37 -17.04 21.43
CA LYS A 113 -31.16 -18.13 22.02
C LYS A 113 -32.07 -18.66 20.91
N ILE A 114 -31.80 -19.90 20.51
CA ILE A 114 -32.71 -20.70 19.69
C ILE A 114 -33.84 -21.17 20.61
N HIS A 115 -35.10 -20.97 20.22
CA HIS A 115 -36.28 -21.74 20.59
C HIS A 115 -37.09 -21.97 19.31
#